data_AF-R7XAA7-F1
#
_entry.id   AF-R7XAA7-F1
#
_cell.length_a   1.000
_cell.length_b   1.000
_cell.length_c   1.000
_cell.angle_alpha   90.00
_cell.angle_beta   90.00
_cell.angle_gamma   90.00
#
_symmetry.space_group_name_H-M   'P 1'
#
loop_
_entity.id
_entity.type
_entity.pdbx_description
1 polymer ?
#
loop_
_entity_poly.entity_id
_entity_poly.type
_entity_poly.pdbx_seq_one_letter_code
_entity_poly.pdbx_strand_id
1 'polypeptide(L)' 'MGCGNGSSRTQHPIELLGDDWLEYGDWGIEAPAGPPETST' A
#
# COMPACT_ATOMS: atom_id res chain seq x y z
N MET A 1 -17.62 14.47 -12.50
CA MET A 1 -18.61 15.02 -11.54
C MET A 1 -18.08 14.71 -10.16
N GLY A 2 -17.44 15.71 -9.53
CA GLY A 2 -16.65 15.53 -8.30
C GLY A 2 -17.52 15.21 -7.10
N CYS A 3 -16.95 14.51 -6.12
CA CYS A 3 -17.55 14.38 -4.78
C CYS A 3 -17.85 15.79 -4.25
N GLY A 4 -19.13 16.07 -3.98
CA GLY A 4 -19.70 17.40 -3.69
C GLY A 4 -19.25 18.08 -2.40
N ASN A 5 -18.03 17.82 -1.91
CA ASN A 5 -17.42 18.48 -0.75
C ASN A 5 -15.99 19.02 -1.04
N GLY A 6 -15.53 19.01 -2.29
CA GLY A 6 -14.18 19.47 -2.64
C GLY A 6 -13.04 18.52 -2.19
N SER A 7 -13.33 17.50 -1.37
CA SER A 7 -12.41 16.39 -1.13
C SER A 7 -12.49 15.37 -2.27
N SER A 8 -11.40 15.27 -3.02
CA SER A 8 -11.13 14.09 -3.83
C SER A 8 -11.01 12.87 -2.91
N ARG A 9 -11.40 11.69 -3.40
CA ARG A 9 -11.13 10.43 -2.67
C ARG A 9 -9.62 10.33 -2.45
N THR A 10 -9.20 9.90 -1.26
CA THR A 10 -7.82 9.47 -1.04
C THR A 10 -7.55 8.28 -1.96
N GLN A 11 -6.55 8.40 -2.83
CA GLN A 11 -6.16 7.31 -3.73
C GLN A 11 -5.58 6.15 -2.91
N HIS A 12 -6.00 4.91 -3.15
CA HIS A 12 -5.42 3.78 -2.44
C HIS A 12 -4.01 3.50 -3.02
N PRO A 13 -2.96 3.30 -2.20
CA PRO A 13 -1.60 3.10 -2.70
C PRO A 13 -1.44 1.93 -3.67
N ILE A 14 -2.23 0.85 -3.49
CA ILE A 14 -2.27 -0.30 -4.39
C ILE A 14 -2.65 0.07 -5.84
N GLU A 15 -3.45 1.12 -6.02
CA GLU A 15 -3.87 1.58 -7.35
C GLU A 15 -2.75 2.29 -8.11
N LEU A 16 -1.71 2.75 -7.41
CA LEU A 16 -0.58 3.50 -7.98
C LEU A 16 0.72 2.68 -8.02
N LEU A 17 0.96 1.90 -6.97
CA LEU A 17 2.23 1.20 -6.75
C LEU A 17 2.14 -0.28 -7.11
N GLY A 18 0.95 -0.88 -7.13
CA GLY A 18 0.77 -2.31 -7.37
C GLY A 18 0.71 -3.14 -6.08
N ASP A 19 0.82 -4.47 -6.22
CA ASP A 19 0.68 -5.41 -5.10
C ASP A 19 1.76 -5.26 -4.02
N ASP A 20 2.94 -4.77 -4.38
CA ASP A 20 4.09 -4.53 -3.50
C ASP A 20 4.06 -3.15 -2.81
N TRP A 21 2.94 -2.43 -2.89
CA TRP A 21 2.77 -1.07 -2.35
C TRP A 21 3.20 -0.88 -0.88
N LEU A 22 3.15 -1.95 -0.07
CA LEU A 22 3.56 -1.92 1.33
C LEU A 22 5.06 -1.67 1.49
N GLU A 23 5.88 -2.06 0.50
CA GLU A 23 7.35 -1.95 0.55
C GLU A 23 7.86 -0.53 0.24
N TYR A 24 7.04 0.31 -0.41
CA TYR A 24 7.49 1.60 -0.98
C TYR A 24 6.99 2.84 -0.24
N GLY A 25 6.32 2.70 0.89
CA GLY A 25 5.87 3.85 1.68
C GLY A 25 6.36 3.80 3.12
N ASP A 26 6.72 4.97 3.63
CA ASP A 26 6.99 5.18 5.06
C ASP A 26 5.65 5.21 5.83
N TRP A 27 4.96 4.07 5.83
CA TRP A 27 3.62 3.92 6.39
C TRP A 27 3.61 3.82 7.92
N GLY A 28 4.79 3.73 8.54
CA GLY A 28 4.92 3.46 9.97
C GLY A 28 4.43 2.06 10.38
N ILE A 29 4.35 1.14 9.41
CA ILE A 29 3.93 -0.26 9.60
C ILE A 29 5.10 -1.15 9.18
N GLU A 30 5.63 -1.93 10.13
CA GLU A 30 6.70 -2.90 9.85
C GLU A 30 6.11 -4.05 9.01
N ALA A 31 6.69 -4.28 7.82
CA ALA A 31 6.32 -5.45 7.04
C ALA A 31 6.68 -6.71 7.84
N PRO A 32 5.81 -7.74 7.87
CA PRO A 32 6.17 -8.98 8.53
C PRO A 32 7.46 -9.52 7.89
N ALA A 33 8.45 -9.86 8.72
CA ALA A 33 9.66 -10.54 8.23
C ALA A 33 9.22 -11.74 7.40
N GLY A 34 9.74 -11.84 6.17
CA GLY A 34 9.32 -12.83 5.18
C GLY A 34 9.28 -14.25 5.74
N PRO A 35 8.54 -15.18 5.08
CA PRO A 35 8.50 -16.56 5.53
C PRO A 35 9.93 -17.09 5.68
N PRO A 36 10.22 -17.95 6.68
CA PRO A 36 11.52 -18.61 6.73
C PRO A 36 11.68 -19.34 5.40
N GLU A 37 12.73 -18.96 4.65
CA GLU A 37 13.16 -19.59 3.42
C GLU A 37 13.23 -21.09 3.68
N THR A 38 12.15 -21.82 3.38
CA THR A 38 12.10 -23.25 3.62
C THR A 38 12.78 -23.86 2.41
N SER A 39 14.11 -23.81 2.43
CA SER A 39 14.96 -24.55 1.52
C SER A 39 14.72 -26.04 1.79
N THR A 40 13.94 -26.66 0.92
CA THR A 40 13.82 -28.12 0.81
C THR A 40 14.03 -28.55 -0.62
#